data_AF-A0A1G9IEP0-F1
#
_entry.id   AF-A0A1G9IEP0-F1
#
_cell.length_a   1.000
_cell.length_b   1.000
_cell.length_c   1.000
_cell.angle_alpha   90.00
_cell.angle_beta   90.00
_cell.angle_gamma   90.00
#
_symmetry.space_group_name_H-M   'P 1'
#
loop_
_entity.id
_entity.type
_entity.pdbx_description
1 polymer ?
#
loop_
_entity_poly.entity_id
_entity_poly.type
_entity_poly.pdbx_seq_one_letter_code
_entity_poly.pdbx_strand_id
1 'polypeptide(L)' 'MMEFLYFPDDPTEYIPAAIAMIICILVAYFVFRYIKNYSRNQEQKMKHFEEEVMRKLEKEDNDRTGR' A
#
# COMPACT_ATOMS: atom_id res chain seq x y z
N MET A 1 22.66 20.02 28.13
CA MET A 1 22.25 19.02 29.14
C MET A 1 20.86 18.55 28.72
N MET A 2 20.66 17.24 28.61
CA MET A 2 19.39 16.63 28.18
C MET A 2 18.25 17.04 29.11
N GLU A 3 17.29 17.83 28.61
CA GLU A 3 15.92 17.91 29.17
C GLU A 3 15.08 16.75 28.61
N PHE A 4 15.67 15.56 28.54
CA PHE A 4 15.06 14.42 27.88
C PHE A 4 14.36 13.57 28.93
N LEU A 5 13.02 13.57 28.85
CA LEU A 5 12.03 12.87 29.68
C LEU A 5 11.53 13.68 30.88
N TYR A 6 10.71 14.70 30.60
CA TYR A 6 9.67 15.11 31.55
C TYR A 6 8.62 14.02 31.56
N PHE A 7 8.67 13.19 32.59
CA PHE A 7 7.62 12.24 32.90
C PHE A 7 6.61 12.97 33.79
N PRO A 8 5.38 13.23 33.33
CA PRO A 8 4.36 13.79 34.21
C PRO A 8 4.18 12.92 35.46
N ASP A 9 4.05 13.60 36.61
CA ASP A 9 3.88 12.98 37.94
C ASP A 9 2.55 12.22 38.00
N ASP A 10 1.55 12.71 37.27
CA ASP A 10 0.24 12.08 37.13
C ASP A 10 0.16 11.19 35.86
N PRO A 11 -0.15 9.89 36.00
CA PRO A 11 -0.25 8.96 34.87
C PRO A 11 -1.35 9.33 33.86
N THR A 12 -2.28 10.20 34.26
CA THR A 12 -3.38 10.72 33.45
C THR A 12 -2.89 11.57 32.27
N GLU A 13 -1.72 12.21 32.39
CA GLU A 13 -1.16 13.05 31.33
C GLU A 13 -0.60 12.23 30.15
N TYR A 14 -0.36 10.92 30.30
CA TYR A 14 0.02 10.02 29.19
C TYR A 14 -1.16 9.49 28.38
N ILE A 15 -2.38 9.57 28.91
CA ILE A 15 -3.61 9.13 28.23
C ILE A 15 -3.73 9.73 26.81
N PRO A 16 -3.53 11.04 26.59
CA PRO A 16 -3.57 11.60 25.23
C PRO A 16 -2.52 10.98 24.30
N ALA A 17 -1.32 10.66 24.80
CA ALA A 17 -0.28 9.99 24.00
C ALA A 17 -0.67 8.55 23.66
N ALA A 18 -1.26 7.80 24.61
CA ALA A 18 -1.74 6.45 24.37
C ALA A 18 -2.88 6.42 23.34
N ILE A 19 -3.81 7.37 23.43
CA ILE A 19 -4.90 7.53 22.45
C ILE A 19 -4.33 7.84 21.06
N ALA A 20 -3.40 8.79 20.98
CA ALA A 20 -2.74 9.14 19.72
C ALA A 20 -2.02 7.92 19.10
N MET A 21 -1.35 7.12 19.92
CA MET A 21 -0.67 5.91 19.46
C MET A 21 -1.66 4.88 18.91
N ILE A 22 -2.77 4.64 19.61
CA ILE A 22 -3.84 3.73 19.16
C ILE A 22 -4.44 4.23 17.84
N ILE A 23 -4.74 5.53 17.73
CA ILE A 23 -5.28 6.12 16.51
C ILE A 23 -4.30 5.94 15.34
N CYS A 24 -3.00 6.19 15.56
CA CYS A 24 -1.98 5.98 14.53
C CYS A 24 -1.94 4.53 14.04
N ILE A 25 -1.97 3.56 14.96
CA ILE A 25 -1.97 2.13 14.62
C ILE A 25 -3.23 1.76 13.83
N LEU A 26 -4.40 2.24 14.26
CA LEU A 26 -5.66 2.00 13.57
C LEU A 26 -5.64 2.57 12.16
N VAL A 27 -5.19 3.82 11.99
CA VAL A 27 -5.08 4.47 10.67
C VAL A 27 -4.11 3.70 9.78
N ALA A 28 -2.93 3.33 10.28
CA ALA A 28 -1.95 2.56 9.51
C ALA A 28 -2.52 1.21 9.06
N TYR A 29 -3.24 0.51 9.94
CA TYR A 29 -3.91 -0.75 9.62
C TYR A 29 -4.99 -0.56 8.55
N PHE A 30 -5.82 0.49 8.67
CA PHE A 30 -6.87 0.78 7.69
C PHE A 30 -6.28 1.13 6.31
N VAL A 31 -5.25 1.96 6.27
CA VAL A 31 -4.54 2.33 5.03
C VAL A 31 -3.93 1.09 4.38
N PHE A 32 -3.24 0.25 5.16
CA PHE A 32 -2.66 -1.00 4.66
C PHE A 32 -3.73 -1.92 4.07
N ARG A 33 -4.87 -2.07 4.77
CA ARG A 33 -5.99 -2.88 4.28
C ARG A 33 -6.64 -2.29 3.02
N TYR A 34 -6.75 -0.97 2.94
CA TYR A 34 -7.29 -0.27 1.77
C TYR A 34 -6.40 -0.48 0.54
N ILE A 35 -5.08 -0.29 0.68
CA ILE A 35 -4.10 -0.51 -0.39
C ILE A 35 -4.12 -1.98 -0.85
N LYS A 36 -4.12 -2.93 0.10
CA LYS A 36 -4.18 -4.36 -0.24
C LYS A 36 -5.44 -4.75 -1.01
N ASN A 37 -6.59 -4.17 -0.64
CA ASN A 37 -7.84 -4.43 -1.37
C ASN A 37 -7.84 -3.82 -2.77
N TYR A 38 -7.29 -2.61 -2.93
CA TYR A 38 -7.15 -1.96 -4.22
C TYR A 38 -6.19 -2.73 -5.16
N SER A 39 -5.12 -3.32 -4.62
CA SER A 39 -4.13 -4.08 -5.38
C SER A 39 -4.72 -5.30 -6.10
N ARG A 40 -5.67 -6.02 -5.48
CA ARG A 40 -6.28 -7.21 -6.12
C ARG A 40 -7.06 -6.86 -7.41
N ASN A 41 -7.60 -5.65 -7.47
CA ASN A 41 -8.29 -5.16 -8.67
C ASN A 41 -7.30 -4.69 -9.75
N GLN A 42 -6.10 -4.26 -9.36
CA GLN A 42 -5.03 -3.90 -10.29
C GLN A 42 -4.43 -5.14 -10.96
N GLU A 43 -4.22 -6.22 -10.21
CA GLU A 43 -3.65 -7.46 -10.74
C GLU A 43 -4.50 -8.07 -11.87
N GLN A 44 -5.83 -8.06 -11.73
CA GLN A 44 -6.72 -8.57 -12.77
C GLN A 44 -6.70 -7.71 -14.03
N LYS A 45 -6.63 -6.38 -13.88
CA LYS A 45 -6.50 -5.46 -15.02
C LYS A 45 -5.15 -5.60 -15.72
N MET A 46 -4.08 -5.80 -14.97
CA MET A 46 -2.72 -6.02 -15.51
C MET A 46 -2.66 -7.29 -16.35
N LYS A 47 -3.27 -8.39 -15.89
CA LYS A 47 -3.28 -9.67 -16.64
C LYS A 47 -3.94 -9.56 -18.00
N HIS A 48 -5.10 -8.89 -18.08
CA HIS A 48 -5.79 -8.69 -19.36
C HIS A 48 -4.98 -7.80 -20.30
N PHE A 49 -4.29 -6.80 -19.75
CA PHE A 49 -3.40 -5.94 -20.53
C PHE A 49 -2.17 -6.71 -21.06
N GLU A 50 -1.53 -7.56 -20.23
CA GLU A 50 -0.44 -8.43 -20.66
C GLU A 50 -0.84 -9.37 -21.80
N GLU A 51 -2.01 -10.02 -21.69
CA GLU A 51 -2.52 -10.92 -22.74
C GLU A 51 -2.77 -10.20 -24.07
N GLU A 52 -3.33 -8.98 -24.03
CA GLU A 52 -3.53 -8.17 -25.24
C GLU A 52 -2.22 -7.74 -25.90
N VAL A 53 -1.22 -7.35 -25.10
CA VAL A 53 0.10 -6.95 -25.60
C VAL A 53 0.84 -8.15 -26.20
N MET A 54 0.85 -9.29 -25.51
CA MET A 54 1.42 -10.55 -26.03
C MET A 54 0.81 -10.94 -27.38
N ARG A 55 -0.53 -10.92 -27.48
CA ARG A 55 -1.22 -11.24 -28.75
C ARG A 55 -0.86 -10.30 -29.90
N LYS A 56 -0.66 -9.01 -29.61
CA LYS A 56 -0.25 -8.03 -30.63
C LYS A 56 1.18 -8.29 -31.08
N LEU A 57 2.09 -8.57 -30.15
CA LEU A 57 3.49 -8.90 -30.44
C LEU A 57 3.61 -10.19 -31.26
N GLU A 58 2.88 -11.26 -30.90
CA GLU A 58 2.86 -12.51 -31.69
C GLU A 58 2.32 -12.30 -33.11
N LYS A 59 1.26 -11.50 -33.27
CA LYS A 59 0.74 -11.16 -34.60
C LYS A 59 1.75 -10.38 -35.44
N GLU A 60 2.43 -9.42 -34.82
CA GLU A 60 3.41 -8.58 -35.50
C GLU A 60 4.69 -9.36 -35.88
N ASP A 61 5.13 -10.29 -35.03
CA ASP A 61 6.24 -11.20 -35.31
C ASP A 61 5.91 -12.16 -36.46
N ASN A 62 4.71 -12.76 -36.44
CA ASN A 62 4.26 -13.66 -37.50
C ASN A 62 4.09 -12.93 -38.86
N ASP A 63 3.67 -11.65 -38.88
CA ASP A 63 3.60 -10.83 -40.11
C ASP A 63 4.99 -10.43 -40.64
N ARG A 64 6.01 -10.36 -39.77
CA ARG A 64 7.41 -10.11 -40.17
C ARG A 64 8.12 -11.36 -40.68
N THR A 65 7.87 -12.52 -40.07
CA THR A 65 8.52 -13.79 -40.44
C THR A 65 7.95 -14.38 -41.75
N GLY A 66 6.71 -14.00 -42.11
CA GLY A 66 6.04 -14.41 -43.35
C GLY A 66 6.36 -13.57 -44.59
N ARG A 67 7.32 -12.64 -44.54
CA ARG A 67 7.81 -11.87 -45.70
C ARG A 67 9.18 -12.36 -46.16
#